data_AF-A0A8B9JGX0-F1
#
_entry.id   AF-A0A8B9JGX0-F1
#
_cell.length_a   1.000
_cell.length_b   1.000
_cell.length_c   1.000
_cell.angle_alpha   90.00
_cell.angle_beta   90.00
_cell.angle_gamma   90.00
#
_symmetry.space_group_name_H-M   'P 1'
#
loop_
_entity.id
_entity.type
_entity.pdbx_description
1 polymer ?
#
loop_
_entity_poly.entity_id
_entity_poly.type
_entity_poly.pdbx_seq_one_letter_code
_entity_poly.pdbx_strand_id
1 'polypeptide(L)'
;MLSLFGHFIRNIPYLGLKSVPHINCPGTTSEQAGKSSACQGCPNQTICASGAAKAPDPAIEEIKLKMATVKHKILVLSGKGGVGKSTFSAHLAHALASDDSKEVGLLDIDICGPSVPKIMGLEGEQVHQSGSGWSPVYVEDNLAVMSIGFLLGSPDDAVIWRGPKKNGMIKQFLRDVDWGELDYLIVDTPPGTSDEHLSAVQYLSGAGIDGAVIITTPQEVSLQDVRKEIRFCQKVQLPVIGVVENMSAFVCPKCKNTSQIFPPTTGGAQRMCEELGLTLLGKVPLDPRIGRSCDEGKSFLNEVPDSPAAAAYQTIVQRFDHECRQRLHVLELY
;
A
#
# COMPACT_ATOMS: atom_id res chain seq x y z
N MET A 1 -24.39 2.77 51.38
CA MET A 1 -23.46 3.04 50.26
C MET A 1 -24.15 2.74 48.93
N LEU A 2 -25.26 3.44 48.63
CA LEU A 2 -26.05 3.29 47.38
C LEU A 2 -27.05 4.46 47.18
N SER A 3 -26.71 5.69 47.62
CA SER A 3 -27.57 6.87 47.39
C SER A 3 -26.81 8.16 47.04
N LEU A 4 -25.58 8.05 46.50
CA LEU A 4 -24.71 9.20 46.23
C LEU A 4 -24.23 9.30 44.76
N PHE A 5 -24.85 8.57 43.83
CA PHE A 5 -24.54 8.64 42.39
C PHE A 5 -25.64 9.29 41.54
N GLY A 6 -26.71 9.81 42.15
CA GLY A 6 -27.89 10.31 41.45
C GLY A 6 -27.94 11.83 41.17
N HIS A 7 -26.90 12.61 41.51
CA HIS A 7 -27.00 14.08 41.50
C HIS A 7 -25.98 14.82 40.61
N PHE A 8 -25.18 14.12 39.82
CA PHE A 8 -24.14 14.73 38.97
C PHE A 8 -24.37 14.59 37.45
N ILE A 9 -25.61 14.33 37.01
CA ILE A 9 -25.98 14.26 35.57
C ILE A 9 -27.22 15.12 35.28
N ARG A 10 -27.26 16.37 35.77
CA ARG A 10 -28.39 17.28 35.45
C ARG A 10 -28.03 18.71 35.02
N ASN A 11 -26.76 19.10 34.89
CA ASN A 11 -26.42 20.45 34.42
C ASN A 11 -25.13 20.46 33.58
N ILE A 12 -25.20 19.93 32.35
CA ILE A 12 -24.27 20.32 31.28
C ILE A 12 -25.12 21.01 30.21
N PRO A 13 -24.87 22.29 29.88
CA PRO A 13 -25.57 22.95 28.79
C PRO A 13 -25.20 22.26 27.47
N TYR A 14 -26.21 21.73 26.79
CA TYR A 14 -26.11 21.26 25.41
C TYR A 14 -25.68 22.44 24.51
N LEU A 15 -24.37 22.57 24.26
CA LEU A 15 -23.86 23.33 23.12
C LEU A 15 -24.20 22.52 21.87
N GLY A 16 -25.22 23.00 21.15
CA GLY A 16 -25.74 22.37 19.95
C GLY A 16 -24.71 22.31 18.83
N LEU A 17 -24.14 21.14 18.59
CA LEU A 17 -23.55 20.74 17.32
C LEU A 17 -24.26 19.46 16.86
N LYS A 18 -25.49 19.62 16.34
CA LYS A 18 -26.13 18.59 15.52
C LYS A 18 -25.64 18.77 14.08
N SER A 19 -24.50 18.19 13.72
CA SER A 19 -24.22 17.90 12.31
C SER A 19 -24.84 16.55 11.97
N VAL A 20 -26.11 16.57 11.57
CA VAL A 20 -26.78 15.40 11.00
C VAL A 20 -26.09 15.06 9.68
N PRO A 21 -25.70 13.81 9.40
CA PRO A 21 -25.22 13.44 8.08
C PRO A 21 -26.35 13.68 7.07
N HIS A 22 -26.13 14.55 6.08
CA HIS A 22 -27.12 14.76 5.01
C HIS A 22 -27.23 13.48 4.17
N ILE A 23 -28.24 12.66 4.48
CA ILE A 23 -28.54 11.36 3.85
C ILE A 23 -28.76 11.44 2.33
N ASN A 24 -28.93 12.64 1.76
CA ASN A 24 -29.20 12.88 0.33
C ASN A 24 -28.19 13.83 -0.34
N CYS A 25 -26.90 13.79 0.03
CA CYS A 25 -25.89 14.57 -0.69
C CYS A 25 -25.75 14.08 -2.15
N PRO A 26 -25.92 14.94 -3.18
CA PRO A 26 -25.79 14.54 -4.58
C PRO A 26 -24.34 14.18 -5.00
N GLY A 27 -23.35 14.42 -4.14
CA GLY A 27 -21.92 14.26 -4.45
C GLY A 27 -21.34 15.47 -5.19
N THR A 28 -20.02 15.64 -5.11
CA THR A 28 -19.30 16.81 -5.68
C THR A 28 -19.23 16.80 -7.21
N THR A 29 -19.30 15.62 -7.82
CA THR A 29 -19.23 15.43 -9.27
C THR A 29 -20.58 15.60 -9.98
N SER A 30 -21.69 15.55 -9.23
CA SER A 30 -23.05 15.70 -9.76
C SER A 30 -23.32 17.09 -10.31
N GLU A 31 -24.15 17.21 -11.35
CA GLU A 31 -24.64 18.51 -11.83
C GLU A 31 -25.47 19.26 -10.78
N GLN A 32 -26.02 18.53 -9.81
CA GLN A 32 -26.81 19.05 -8.70
C GLN A 32 -25.95 19.44 -7.48
N ALA A 33 -24.63 19.26 -7.54
CA ALA A 33 -23.70 19.61 -6.47
C ALA A 33 -23.77 21.10 -6.13
N GLY A 34 -24.05 21.43 -4.87
CA GLY A 34 -24.22 22.82 -4.42
C GLY A 34 -25.50 23.52 -4.88
N LYS A 35 -26.31 22.86 -5.74
CA LYS A 35 -27.54 23.41 -6.33
C LYS A 35 -28.81 22.75 -5.82
N SER A 36 -28.74 21.50 -5.33
CA SER A 36 -29.91 20.79 -4.82
C SER A 36 -30.38 21.31 -3.46
N SER A 37 -31.64 21.03 -3.13
CA SER A 37 -32.20 21.32 -1.80
C SER A 37 -31.43 20.63 -0.68
N ALA A 38 -30.82 19.46 -0.95
CA ALA A 38 -29.99 18.75 0.01
C ALA A 38 -28.63 19.42 0.28
N CYS A 39 -28.21 20.38 -0.54
CA CYS A 39 -26.99 21.16 -0.33
C CYS A 39 -27.22 22.45 0.46
N GLN A 40 -28.47 22.85 0.74
CA GLN A 40 -28.77 24.07 1.48
C GLN A 40 -28.24 23.99 2.92
N GLY A 41 -27.39 24.94 3.31
CA GLY A 41 -26.75 24.96 4.62
C GLY A 41 -25.47 24.11 4.72
N CYS A 42 -25.04 23.48 3.62
CA CYS A 42 -23.75 22.79 3.56
C CYS A 42 -22.61 23.81 3.52
N PRO A 43 -21.58 23.69 4.39
CA PRO A 43 -20.40 24.59 4.37
C PRO A 43 -19.70 24.65 3.00
N ASN A 44 -19.76 23.57 2.23
CA ASN A 44 -19.12 23.45 0.92
C ASN A 44 -20.07 23.77 -0.25
N GLN A 45 -21.29 24.26 0.00
CA GLN A 45 -22.31 24.50 -1.02
C GLN A 45 -21.79 25.40 -2.16
N THR A 46 -21.16 26.53 -1.82
CA THR A 46 -20.65 27.51 -2.79
C THR A 46 -19.54 26.92 -3.67
N ILE A 47 -18.63 26.15 -3.07
CA ILE A 47 -17.52 25.49 -3.78
C ILE A 47 -18.08 24.43 -4.74
N CYS A 48 -19.03 23.61 -4.29
CA CYS A 48 -19.71 22.63 -5.14
C CYS A 48 -20.50 23.31 -6.27
N ALA A 49 -21.23 24.40 -5.98
CA ALA A 49 -22.05 25.12 -6.95
C ALA A 49 -21.21 25.81 -8.04
N SER A 50 -20.02 26.30 -7.67
CA SER A 50 -19.06 26.93 -8.59
C SER A 50 -18.42 25.95 -9.57
N GLY A 51 -18.56 24.64 -9.35
CA GLY A 51 -17.85 23.62 -10.11
C GLY A 51 -16.38 23.48 -9.74
N ALA A 52 -15.84 24.29 -8.82
CA ALA A 52 -14.47 24.17 -8.33
C ALA A 52 -14.20 22.79 -7.70
N ALA A 53 -15.21 22.17 -7.07
CA ALA A 53 -15.13 20.80 -6.57
C ALA A 53 -15.04 19.72 -7.67
N LYS A 54 -15.29 20.09 -8.94
CA LYS A 54 -15.15 19.22 -10.13
C LYS A 54 -13.83 19.42 -10.85
N ALA A 55 -13.10 20.51 -10.56
CA ALA A 55 -11.80 20.74 -11.18
C ALA A 55 -10.86 19.60 -10.76
N PRO A 56 -10.04 19.06 -11.68
CA PRO A 56 -8.98 18.13 -11.32
C PRO A 56 -8.11 18.77 -10.26
N ASP A 57 -7.78 18.01 -9.23
CA ASP A 57 -6.86 18.45 -8.20
C ASP A 57 -5.53 18.84 -8.86
N PRO A 58 -5.05 20.09 -8.76
CA PRO A 58 -3.85 20.54 -9.46
C PRO A 58 -2.62 19.69 -9.11
N ALA A 59 -2.63 19.07 -7.92
CA ALA A 59 -1.60 18.14 -7.50
C ALA A 59 -1.47 16.90 -8.40
N ILE A 60 -2.51 16.50 -9.15
CA ILE A 60 -2.43 15.34 -10.06
C ILE A 60 -1.43 15.61 -11.20
N GLU A 61 -1.43 16.80 -11.78
CA GLU A 61 -0.46 17.16 -12.82
C GLU A 61 0.95 17.35 -12.24
N GLU A 62 1.08 17.91 -11.03
CA GLU A 62 2.36 18.01 -10.33
C GLU A 62 2.95 16.62 -10.04
N ILE A 63 2.13 15.70 -9.52
CA ILE A 63 2.51 14.31 -9.25
C ILE A 63 2.88 13.61 -10.56
N LYS A 64 2.11 13.80 -11.63
CA LYS A 64 2.44 13.24 -12.95
C LYS A 64 3.82 13.66 -13.43
N LEU A 65 4.16 14.94 -13.30
CA LEU A 65 5.49 15.44 -13.67
C LEU A 65 6.58 14.88 -12.74
N LYS A 66 6.34 14.83 -11.43
CA LYS A 66 7.30 14.28 -10.46
C LYS A 66 7.55 12.79 -10.66
N MET A 67 6.51 12.04 -11.02
CA MET A 67 6.57 10.59 -11.24
C MET A 67 7.01 10.20 -12.66
N ALA A 68 7.31 11.18 -13.53
CA ALA A 68 7.80 10.91 -14.88
C ALA A 68 9.21 10.28 -14.88
N THR A 69 10.00 10.53 -13.83
CA THR A 69 11.37 9.97 -13.63
C THR A 69 11.35 8.56 -13.05
N VAL A 70 10.16 8.02 -12.75
CA VAL A 70 9.99 6.66 -12.24
C VAL A 70 9.50 5.78 -13.39
N LYS A 71 10.25 4.74 -13.75
CA LYS A 71 9.88 3.86 -14.89
C LYS A 71 8.69 2.98 -14.55
N HIS A 72 8.78 2.22 -13.45
CA HIS A 72 7.71 1.33 -13.00
C HIS A 72 7.10 1.78 -11.66
N LYS A 73 5.77 1.94 -11.59
CA LYS A 73 5.03 2.19 -10.34
C LYS A 73 4.11 1.02 -10.01
N ILE A 74 4.34 0.43 -8.84
CA ILE A 74 3.78 -0.88 -8.49
C ILE A 74 3.12 -0.80 -7.13
N LEU A 75 1.82 -1.12 -7.05
CA LEU A 75 1.15 -1.23 -5.77
C LEU A 75 1.25 -2.65 -5.22
N VAL A 76 1.60 -2.79 -3.94
CA VAL A 76 1.51 -4.07 -3.23
C VAL A 76 0.25 -4.07 -2.38
N LEU A 77 -0.70 -4.93 -2.73
CA LEU A 77 -2.02 -5.02 -2.11
C LEU A 77 -2.16 -6.31 -1.30
N SER A 78 -3.11 -6.31 -0.36
CA SER A 78 -3.51 -7.54 0.34
C SER A 78 -4.96 -7.43 0.80
N GLY A 79 -5.70 -8.54 0.82
CA GLY A 79 -7.09 -8.52 1.28
C GLY A 79 -7.25 -8.37 2.80
N LYS A 80 -6.23 -8.77 3.58
CA LYS A 80 -6.26 -8.72 5.05
C LYS A 80 -4.90 -8.41 5.65
N GLY A 81 -4.90 -7.91 6.89
CA GLY A 81 -3.69 -7.74 7.68
C GLY A 81 -3.02 -9.08 8.05
N GLY A 82 -1.71 -9.05 8.27
CA GLY A 82 -0.95 -10.20 8.75
C GLY A 82 -0.59 -11.26 7.70
N VAL A 83 -0.84 -11.03 6.41
CA VAL A 83 -0.37 -11.94 5.33
C VAL A 83 1.11 -11.77 4.98
N GLY A 84 1.80 -10.81 5.60
CA GLY A 84 3.20 -10.49 5.30
C GLY A 84 3.38 -9.59 4.07
N LYS A 85 2.40 -8.72 3.77
CA LYS A 85 2.45 -7.75 2.66
C LYS A 85 3.68 -6.84 2.76
N SER A 86 3.84 -6.09 3.86
CA SER A 86 4.96 -5.16 4.05
C SER A 86 6.31 -5.88 4.08
N THR A 87 6.36 -7.07 4.69
CA THR A 87 7.53 -7.96 4.62
C THR A 87 7.88 -8.32 3.18
N PHE A 88 6.90 -8.69 2.36
CA PHE A 88 7.12 -9.00 0.95
C PHE A 88 7.54 -7.75 0.16
N SER A 89 6.90 -6.60 0.37
CA SER A 89 7.26 -5.31 -0.26
C SER A 89 8.73 -4.94 -0.01
N ALA A 90 9.17 -5.03 1.24
CA ALA A 90 10.56 -4.79 1.64
C ALA A 90 11.56 -5.74 0.96
N HIS A 91 11.26 -7.04 0.98
CA HIS A 91 12.15 -8.05 0.37
C HIS A 91 12.14 -8.02 -1.16
N LEU A 92 11.02 -7.64 -1.78
CA LEU A 92 10.96 -7.35 -3.21
C LEU A 92 11.87 -6.17 -3.55
N ALA A 93 11.83 -5.09 -2.75
CA ALA A 93 12.69 -3.93 -2.95
C ALA A 93 14.19 -4.29 -2.83
N HIS A 94 14.60 -5.00 -1.78
CA HIS A 94 15.96 -5.52 -1.66
C HIS A 94 16.34 -6.46 -2.82
N ALA A 95 15.43 -7.33 -3.28
CA ALA A 95 15.71 -8.22 -4.39
C ALA A 95 15.95 -7.46 -5.70
N LEU A 96 15.18 -6.41 -5.96
CA LEU A 96 15.37 -5.55 -7.13
C LEU A 96 16.67 -4.75 -7.02
N ALA A 97 16.98 -4.22 -5.83
CA ALA A 97 18.19 -3.45 -5.56
C ALA A 97 19.47 -4.30 -5.56
N SER A 98 19.37 -5.62 -5.43
CA SER A 98 20.54 -6.53 -5.55
C SER A 98 21.21 -6.52 -6.93
N ASP A 99 20.56 -5.89 -7.91
CA ASP A 99 21.14 -5.51 -9.19
C ASP A 99 21.54 -4.03 -9.11
N ASP A 100 22.83 -3.75 -8.90
CA ASP A 100 23.39 -2.40 -8.74
C ASP A 100 23.14 -1.48 -9.94
N SER A 101 22.64 -2.00 -11.06
CA SER A 101 22.21 -1.18 -12.21
C SER A 101 20.81 -0.60 -12.09
N LYS A 102 20.06 -0.96 -11.04
CA LYS A 102 18.68 -0.54 -10.81
C LYS A 102 18.57 0.42 -9.63
N GLU A 103 17.78 1.47 -9.79
CA GLU A 103 17.39 2.39 -8.74
C GLU A 103 15.99 2.04 -8.21
N VAL A 104 15.85 1.84 -6.90
CA VAL A 104 14.62 1.31 -6.28
C VAL A 104 14.14 2.22 -5.15
N GLY A 105 12.85 2.57 -5.21
CA GLY A 105 12.13 3.25 -4.14
C GLY A 105 11.09 2.33 -3.47
N LEU A 106 10.99 2.40 -2.15
CA LEU A 106 9.92 1.79 -1.37
C LEU A 106 9.14 2.88 -0.62
N LEU A 107 7.88 3.06 -0.99
CA LEU A 107 6.96 4.00 -0.37
C LEU A 107 5.93 3.26 0.50
N ASP A 108 5.97 3.50 1.80
CA ASP A 108 5.01 2.98 2.77
C ASP A 108 3.86 3.98 2.99
N ILE A 109 2.67 3.61 2.53
CA ILE A 109 1.44 4.37 2.74
C ILE A 109 0.49 3.67 3.73
N ASP A 110 0.93 2.64 4.46
CA ASP A 110 0.16 2.05 5.55
C ASP A 110 0.22 2.92 6.81
N ILE A 111 -0.47 4.06 6.75
CA ILE A 111 -0.37 5.15 7.73
C ILE A 111 -0.72 4.71 9.16
N CYS A 112 -1.57 3.70 9.32
CA CYS A 112 -2.06 3.26 10.62
C CYS A 112 -1.15 2.23 11.30
N GLY A 113 -0.23 1.62 10.57
CA GLY A 113 0.67 0.58 11.10
C GLY A 113 1.96 0.51 10.30
N PRO A 114 2.73 1.61 10.21
CA PRO A 114 3.96 1.62 9.43
C PRO A 114 4.93 0.60 10.01
N SER A 115 5.26 -0.41 9.21
CA SER A 115 6.20 -1.48 9.60
C SER A 115 7.50 -1.41 8.82
N VAL A 116 7.52 -0.66 7.71
CA VAL A 116 8.65 -0.58 6.79
C VAL A 116 9.91 -0.01 7.47
N PRO A 117 9.88 1.08 8.27
CA PRO A 117 11.08 1.57 8.95
C PRO A 117 11.80 0.49 9.76
N LYS A 118 11.06 -0.32 10.51
CA LYS A 118 11.61 -1.44 11.27
C LYS A 118 12.16 -2.54 10.38
N ILE A 119 11.37 -2.99 9.41
CA ILE A 119 11.76 -4.08 8.50
C ILE A 119 13.04 -3.75 7.73
N MET A 120 13.22 -2.48 7.37
CA MET A 120 14.36 -1.99 6.59
C MET A 120 15.55 -1.53 7.47
N GLY A 121 15.44 -1.60 8.81
CA GLY A 121 16.53 -1.18 9.70
C GLY A 121 16.74 0.33 9.82
N LEU A 122 15.68 1.11 9.58
CA LEU A 122 15.68 2.59 9.54
C LEU A 122 14.92 3.20 10.75
N GLU A 123 14.79 2.47 11.86
CA GLU A 123 14.18 3.04 13.07
C GLU A 123 15.03 4.19 13.63
N GLY A 124 14.39 5.32 13.91
CA GLY A 124 15.07 6.53 14.42
C GLY A 124 15.53 7.50 13.34
N GLU A 125 15.49 7.09 12.06
CA GLU A 125 15.75 7.99 10.94
C GLU A 125 14.61 9.01 10.76
N GLN A 126 14.95 10.18 10.23
CA GLN A 126 14.02 11.28 10.00
C GLN A 126 14.11 11.79 8.56
N VAL A 127 12.98 12.25 8.05
CA VAL A 127 12.94 12.88 6.72
C VAL A 127 13.59 14.25 6.78
N HIS A 128 14.55 14.47 5.88
CA HIS A 128 15.15 15.79 5.67
C HIS A 128 14.38 16.57 4.61
N GLN A 129 14.09 17.84 4.89
CA GLN A 129 13.53 18.76 3.91
C GLN A 129 14.65 19.57 3.25
N SER A 130 14.71 19.51 1.92
CA SER A 130 15.65 20.23 1.07
C SER A 130 14.93 21.18 0.13
N GLY A 131 15.69 21.89 -0.72
CA GLY A 131 15.12 22.77 -1.76
C GLY A 131 14.39 22.03 -2.88
N SER A 132 14.69 20.75 -3.11
CA SER A 132 14.04 19.91 -4.13
C SER A 132 12.88 19.06 -3.60
N GLY A 133 12.69 19.03 -2.28
CA GLY A 133 11.63 18.27 -1.63
C GLY A 133 12.10 17.54 -0.37
N TRP A 134 11.35 16.52 0.01
CA TRP A 134 11.71 15.57 1.06
C TRP A 134 12.69 14.54 0.53
N SER A 135 13.86 14.45 1.14
CA SER A 135 14.83 13.42 0.82
C SER A 135 14.37 12.09 1.44
N PRO A 136 14.26 11.01 0.64
CA PRO A 136 14.01 9.68 1.19
C PRO A 136 15.22 9.19 2.00
N VAL A 137 14.98 8.20 2.84
CA VAL A 137 16.01 7.59 3.69
C VAL A 137 16.58 6.38 2.94
N TYR A 138 17.89 6.34 2.74
CA TYR A 138 18.55 5.28 1.99
C TYR A 138 18.93 4.11 2.90
N VAL A 139 18.61 2.90 2.46
CA VAL A 139 19.03 1.64 3.11
C VAL A 139 20.34 1.17 2.50
N GLU A 140 20.45 1.29 1.17
CA GLU A 140 21.62 1.01 0.34
C GLU A 140 21.74 2.17 -0.67
N ASP A 141 22.87 2.29 -1.38
CA ASP A 141 23.12 3.42 -2.29
C ASP A 141 22.03 3.58 -3.38
N ASN A 142 21.40 2.47 -3.80
CA ASN A 142 20.36 2.41 -4.83
C ASN A 142 18.97 2.01 -4.29
N LEU A 143 18.78 2.01 -2.95
CA LEU A 143 17.52 1.64 -2.32
C LEU A 143 17.06 2.70 -1.32
N ALA A 144 16.08 3.49 -1.75
CA ALA A 144 15.50 4.58 -0.98
C ALA A 144 14.13 4.22 -0.41
N VAL A 145 13.84 4.69 0.80
CA VAL A 145 12.59 4.42 1.53
C VAL A 145 11.94 5.71 1.98
N MET A 146 10.61 5.78 1.86
CA MET A 146 9.79 6.81 2.48
C MET A 146 8.65 6.15 3.24
N SER A 147 8.44 6.54 4.50
CA SER A 147 7.34 6.05 5.33
C SER A 147 6.83 7.17 6.24
N ILE A 148 5.56 7.08 6.62
CA ILE A 148 5.00 7.93 7.66
C ILE A 148 5.74 7.79 9.00
N GLY A 149 6.36 6.63 9.26
CA GLY A 149 7.07 6.37 10.51
C GLY A 149 8.23 7.34 10.76
N PHE A 150 8.83 7.90 9.70
CA PHE A 150 9.89 8.91 9.80
C PHE A 150 9.38 10.31 10.18
N LEU A 151 8.08 10.54 10.10
CA LEU A 151 7.43 11.83 10.42
C LEU A 151 6.75 11.80 11.80
N LEU A 152 6.72 10.65 12.47
CA LEU A 152 6.17 10.51 13.81
C LEU A 152 7.21 10.94 14.86
N GLY A 153 6.75 11.54 15.96
CA GLY A 153 7.65 11.95 17.05
C GLY A 153 8.14 10.77 17.87
N SER A 154 7.35 9.70 17.94
CA SER A 154 7.67 8.43 18.58
C SER A 154 7.08 7.25 17.78
N PRO A 155 7.75 6.08 17.75
CA PRO A 155 7.19 4.84 17.19
C PRO A 155 5.89 4.39 17.88
N ASP A 156 5.69 4.76 19.15
CA ASP A 156 4.50 4.42 19.92
C ASP A 156 3.31 5.37 19.68
N ASP A 157 3.50 6.42 18.86
CA ASP A 157 2.45 7.38 18.58
C ASP A 157 1.33 6.75 17.74
N ALA A 158 0.16 6.59 18.36
CA ALA A 158 -1.01 6.08 17.66
C ALA A 158 -1.47 7.07 16.57
N VAL A 159 -1.35 6.67 15.30
CA VAL A 159 -1.77 7.48 14.16
C VAL A 159 -3.27 7.35 13.92
N ILE A 160 -4.06 8.13 14.67
CA ILE A 160 -5.53 8.19 14.53
C ILE A 160 -5.89 9.33 13.57
N TRP A 161 -5.58 9.15 12.29
CA TRP A 161 -5.85 10.18 11.27
C TRP A 161 -7.14 9.89 10.52
N ARG A 162 -7.92 10.95 10.26
CA ARG A 162 -9.13 10.87 9.43
C ARG A 162 -8.77 10.85 7.94
N GLY A 163 -9.62 10.26 7.11
CA GLY A 163 -9.42 10.07 5.67
C GLY A 163 -8.79 11.25 4.92
N PRO A 164 -9.30 12.50 5.05
CA PRO A 164 -8.72 13.65 4.35
C PRO A 164 -7.24 13.90 4.67
N LYS A 165 -6.83 13.67 5.92
CA LYS A 165 -5.42 13.84 6.34
C LYS A 165 -4.54 12.72 5.77
N LYS A 166 -5.06 11.50 5.72
CA LYS A 166 -4.37 10.36 5.09
C LYS A 166 -4.18 10.58 3.59
N ASN A 167 -5.23 10.97 2.89
CA ASN A 167 -5.18 11.27 1.45
C ASN A 167 -4.22 12.44 1.16
N GLY A 168 -4.24 13.48 2.01
CA GLY A 168 -3.29 14.57 1.94
C GLY A 168 -1.84 14.11 2.09
N MET A 169 -1.57 13.16 2.99
CA MET A 169 -0.24 12.59 3.17
C MET A 169 0.21 11.75 1.97
N ILE A 170 -0.67 10.90 1.41
CA ILE A 170 -0.36 10.12 0.21
C ILE A 170 -0.01 11.06 -0.95
N LYS A 171 -0.83 12.11 -1.15
CA LYS A 171 -0.52 13.17 -2.12
C LYS A 171 0.86 13.78 -1.86
N GLN A 172 1.15 14.11 -0.60
CA GLN A 172 2.41 14.74 -0.23
C GLN A 172 3.60 13.83 -0.53
N PHE A 173 3.52 12.54 -0.23
CA PHE A 173 4.58 11.58 -0.59
C PHE A 173 4.81 11.48 -2.09
N LEU A 174 3.74 11.48 -2.89
CA LEU A 174 3.86 11.38 -4.34
C LEU A 174 4.34 12.68 -5.01
N ARG A 175 4.15 13.83 -4.36
CA ARG A 175 4.49 15.14 -4.93
C ARG A 175 5.82 15.67 -4.42
N ASP A 176 6.05 15.59 -3.11
CA ASP A 176 7.10 16.33 -2.42
C ASP A 176 8.35 15.48 -2.17
N VAL A 177 8.28 14.15 -2.29
CA VAL A 177 9.46 13.29 -2.11
C VAL A 177 10.33 13.35 -3.36
N ASP A 178 11.61 13.61 -3.13
CA ASP A 178 12.61 13.69 -4.19
C ASP A 178 13.25 12.34 -4.44
N TRP A 179 12.58 11.52 -5.26
CA TRP A 179 13.02 10.17 -5.60
C TRP A 179 14.20 10.12 -6.59
N GLY A 180 14.51 11.22 -7.28
CA GLY A 180 15.44 11.18 -8.41
C GLY A 180 14.89 10.36 -9.60
N GLU A 181 15.78 9.64 -10.27
CA GLU A 181 15.44 8.67 -11.32
C GLU A 181 15.32 7.28 -10.68
N LEU A 182 14.17 6.61 -10.88
CA LEU A 182 13.94 5.26 -10.35
C LEU A 182 13.56 4.30 -11.47
N ASP A 183 14.08 3.08 -11.41
CA ASP A 183 13.55 1.97 -12.21
C ASP A 183 12.25 1.44 -11.61
N TYR A 184 12.16 1.32 -10.28
CA TYR A 184 10.97 0.80 -9.60
C TYR A 184 10.60 1.66 -8.39
N LEU A 185 9.33 2.03 -8.30
CA LEU A 185 8.71 2.51 -7.08
C LEU A 185 7.68 1.48 -6.60
N ILE A 186 8.01 0.80 -5.52
CA ILE A 186 7.14 -0.15 -4.82
C ILE A 186 6.33 0.60 -3.77
N VAL A 187 5.01 0.55 -3.87
CA VAL A 187 4.10 1.23 -2.93
C VAL A 187 3.44 0.19 -2.02
N ASP A 188 3.87 0.15 -0.76
CA ASP A 188 3.26 -0.69 0.27
C ASP A 188 1.97 -0.04 0.78
N THR A 189 0.83 -0.63 0.41
CA THR A 189 -0.50 -0.08 0.72
C THR A 189 -1.05 -0.63 2.04
N PRO A 190 -2.04 -0.02 2.70
CA PRO A 190 -2.73 -0.66 3.82
C PRO A 190 -3.49 -1.95 3.39
N PRO A 191 -3.87 -2.84 4.31
CA PRO A 191 -4.64 -4.04 4.00
C PRO A 191 -6.14 -3.75 3.74
N GLY A 192 -6.75 -4.58 2.89
CA GLY A 192 -8.17 -4.52 2.50
C GLY A 192 -8.47 -3.35 1.57
N THR A 193 -9.71 -3.27 1.05
CA THR A 193 -10.11 -2.22 0.10
C THR A 193 -10.37 -0.89 0.80
N SER A 194 -9.34 -0.09 1.03
CA SER A 194 -9.42 1.16 1.79
C SER A 194 -9.39 2.42 0.90
N ASP A 195 -9.78 3.58 1.43
CA ASP A 195 -9.79 4.86 0.69
C ASP A 195 -8.38 5.28 0.25
N GLU A 196 -7.35 4.81 0.95
CA GLU A 196 -5.94 5.02 0.62
C GLU A 196 -5.57 4.39 -0.73
N HIS A 197 -6.13 3.23 -1.08
CA HIS A 197 -5.92 2.59 -2.38
C HIS A 197 -6.50 3.44 -3.51
N LEU A 198 -7.74 3.90 -3.35
CA LEU A 198 -8.40 4.79 -4.30
C LEU A 198 -7.60 6.07 -4.50
N SER A 199 -7.09 6.64 -3.41
CA SER A 199 -6.28 7.86 -3.45
C SER A 199 -4.97 7.64 -4.20
N ALA A 200 -4.24 6.55 -3.91
CA ALA A 200 -3.01 6.22 -4.62
C ALA A 200 -3.25 6.02 -6.13
N VAL A 201 -4.27 5.24 -6.50
CA VAL A 201 -4.64 5.02 -7.90
C VAL A 201 -5.07 6.32 -8.59
N GLN A 202 -5.86 7.16 -7.91
CA GLN A 202 -6.31 8.43 -8.45
C GLN A 202 -5.13 9.39 -8.69
N TYR A 203 -4.24 9.55 -7.71
CA TYR A 203 -3.10 10.47 -7.83
C TYR A 203 -2.07 10.00 -8.86
N LEU A 204 -1.90 8.69 -9.02
CA LEU A 204 -0.99 8.12 -10.01
C LEU A 204 -1.64 7.89 -11.39
N SER A 205 -2.94 8.11 -11.54
CA SER A 205 -3.67 7.84 -12.79
C SER A 205 -3.08 8.55 -14.01
N GLY A 206 -2.59 9.78 -13.83
CA GLY A 206 -1.91 10.54 -14.88
C GLY A 206 -0.43 10.18 -15.09
N ALA A 207 0.19 9.52 -14.10
CA ALA A 207 1.62 9.18 -14.07
C ALA A 207 1.95 7.79 -14.66
N GLY A 208 0.91 7.00 -14.98
CA GLY A 208 1.03 5.64 -15.49
C GLY A 208 1.39 4.63 -14.40
N ILE A 209 0.42 3.81 -13.98
CA ILE A 209 0.64 2.72 -13.02
C ILE A 209 0.73 1.40 -13.80
N ASP A 210 1.80 0.63 -13.60
CA ASP A 210 2.00 -0.65 -14.28
C ASP A 210 1.05 -1.74 -13.76
N GLY A 211 0.70 -1.66 -12.47
CA GLY A 211 -0.29 -2.52 -11.85
C GLY A 211 -0.05 -2.80 -10.38
N ALA A 212 -0.66 -3.89 -9.93
CA ALA A 212 -0.59 -4.36 -8.56
C ALA A 212 -0.09 -5.80 -8.44
N VAL A 213 0.68 -6.06 -7.39
CA VAL A 213 0.98 -7.41 -6.88
C VAL A 213 0.11 -7.65 -5.65
N ILE A 214 -0.60 -8.78 -5.62
CA ILE A 214 -1.51 -9.10 -4.52
C ILE A 214 -0.93 -10.22 -3.66
N ILE A 215 -0.81 -9.96 -2.35
CA ILE A 215 -0.27 -10.91 -1.37
C ILE A 215 -1.41 -11.60 -0.62
N THR A 216 -1.33 -12.92 -0.53
CA THR A 216 -2.30 -13.76 0.20
C THR A 216 -1.62 -14.88 0.99
N THR A 217 -2.37 -15.56 1.85
CA THR A 217 -2.01 -16.89 2.38
C THR A 217 -2.93 -17.98 1.82
N PRO A 218 -2.60 -19.29 1.99
CA PRO A 218 -3.43 -20.39 1.45
C PRO A 218 -4.81 -20.54 2.09
N GLN A 219 -5.04 -19.85 3.22
CA GLN A 219 -6.28 -19.96 4.00
C GLN A 219 -7.46 -19.37 3.22
N GLU A 220 -8.60 -20.06 3.18
CA GLU A 220 -9.78 -19.61 2.43
C GLU A 220 -10.28 -18.22 2.87
N VAL A 221 -10.19 -17.91 4.16
CA VAL A 221 -10.51 -16.55 4.67
C VAL A 221 -9.65 -15.47 4.03
N SER A 222 -8.37 -15.75 3.74
CA SER A 222 -7.49 -14.82 3.01
C SER A 222 -7.92 -14.67 1.56
N LEU A 223 -8.22 -15.80 0.90
CA LEU A 223 -8.57 -15.85 -0.51
C LEU A 223 -9.89 -15.12 -0.78
N GLN A 224 -10.86 -15.21 0.12
CA GLN A 224 -12.12 -14.47 0.01
C GLN A 224 -11.92 -12.96 -0.01
N ASP A 225 -11.04 -12.44 0.83
CA ASP A 225 -10.74 -11.00 0.84
C ASP A 225 -9.93 -10.58 -0.39
N VAL A 226 -9.01 -11.43 -0.84
CA VAL A 226 -8.26 -11.20 -2.08
C VAL A 226 -9.14 -11.19 -3.32
N ARG A 227 -10.21 -11.99 -3.37
CA ARG A 227 -11.21 -11.90 -4.45
C ARG A 227 -11.92 -10.55 -4.47
N LYS A 228 -12.12 -9.90 -3.32
CA LYS A 228 -12.66 -8.53 -3.26
C LYS A 228 -11.63 -7.52 -3.77
N GLU A 229 -10.36 -7.70 -3.39
CA GLU A 229 -9.24 -6.88 -3.83
C GLU A 229 -9.04 -6.91 -5.35
N ILE A 230 -9.13 -8.10 -5.96
CA ILE A 230 -9.06 -8.26 -7.42
C ILE A 230 -10.23 -7.54 -8.11
N ARG A 231 -11.44 -7.65 -7.57
CA ARG A 231 -12.61 -6.93 -8.09
C ARG A 231 -12.46 -5.42 -7.93
N PHE A 232 -11.82 -4.96 -6.87
CA PHE A 232 -11.46 -3.56 -6.71
C PHE A 232 -10.53 -3.11 -7.83
N CYS A 233 -9.43 -3.84 -8.07
CA CYS A 233 -8.49 -3.56 -9.16
C CYS A 233 -9.21 -3.46 -10.52
N GLN A 234 -10.10 -4.41 -10.83
CA GLN A 234 -10.91 -4.40 -12.05
C GLN A 234 -11.80 -3.15 -12.18
N LYS A 235 -12.44 -2.73 -11.08
CA LYS A 235 -13.32 -1.54 -11.07
C LYS A 235 -12.57 -0.25 -11.32
N VAL A 236 -11.34 -0.13 -10.80
CA VAL A 236 -10.49 1.05 -10.96
C VAL A 236 -9.53 0.92 -12.15
N GLN A 237 -9.69 -0.13 -12.96
CA GLN A 237 -8.86 -0.42 -14.13
C GLN A 237 -7.36 -0.54 -13.81
N LEU A 238 -7.02 -0.97 -12.59
CA LEU A 238 -5.65 -1.25 -12.18
C LEU A 238 -5.25 -2.67 -12.63
N PRO A 239 -4.24 -2.82 -13.51
CA PRO A 239 -3.80 -4.15 -13.94
C PRO A 239 -3.26 -4.97 -12.76
N VAL A 240 -3.57 -6.26 -12.72
CA VAL A 240 -2.94 -7.17 -11.75
C VAL A 240 -1.72 -7.79 -12.44
N ILE A 241 -0.53 -7.54 -11.90
CA ILE A 241 0.73 -8.17 -12.37
C ILE A 241 0.71 -9.65 -11.99
N GLY A 242 0.28 -9.94 -10.78
CA GLY A 242 0.01 -11.30 -10.35
C GLY A 242 -0.21 -11.42 -8.85
N VAL A 243 -0.37 -12.67 -8.41
CA VAL A 243 -0.63 -13.02 -7.02
C VAL A 243 0.56 -13.78 -6.46
N VAL A 244 0.90 -13.51 -5.20
CA VAL A 244 1.89 -14.27 -4.42
C VAL A 244 1.19 -14.93 -3.25
N GLU A 245 1.37 -16.25 -3.13
CA GLU A 245 0.90 -17.01 -1.96
C GLU A 245 2.03 -17.11 -0.93
N ASN A 246 1.99 -16.24 0.07
CA ASN A 246 2.91 -16.27 1.20
C ASN A 246 2.52 -17.35 2.21
N MET A 247 3.49 -17.79 3.02
CA MET A 247 3.30 -18.79 4.08
C MET A 247 2.72 -20.13 3.57
N SER A 248 3.11 -20.56 2.36
CA SER A 248 2.45 -21.65 1.64
C SER A 248 2.72 -23.05 2.21
N ALA A 249 3.92 -23.25 2.77
CA ALA A 249 4.38 -24.49 3.37
C ALA A 249 5.52 -24.18 4.34
N PHE A 250 5.91 -25.13 5.18
CA PHE A 250 7.08 -25.04 6.03
C PHE A 250 8.07 -26.14 5.62
N VAL A 251 9.33 -25.77 5.38
CA VAL A 251 10.41 -26.74 5.09
C VAL A 251 11.28 -26.87 6.33
N CYS A 252 11.31 -28.06 6.92
CA CYS A 252 12.12 -28.29 8.13
C CYS A 252 13.61 -28.14 7.80
N PRO A 253 14.36 -27.25 8.47
CA PRO A 253 15.77 -27.02 8.16
C PRO A 253 16.65 -28.24 8.42
N LYS A 254 16.23 -29.12 9.35
CA LYS A 254 16.95 -30.33 9.79
C LYS A 254 16.70 -31.54 8.89
N CYS A 255 15.44 -31.91 8.65
CA CYS A 255 15.11 -33.13 7.90
C CYS A 255 14.65 -32.89 6.46
N LYS A 256 14.52 -31.63 6.03
CA LYS A 256 14.07 -31.20 4.68
C LYS A 256 12.65 -31.63 4.30
N ASN A 257 11.91 -32.28 5.20
CA ASN A 257 10.49 -32.55 4.98
C ASN A 257 9.69 -31.25 4.89
N THR A 258 8.74 -31.24 3.97
CA THR A 258 7.79 -30.16 3.77
C THR A 258 6.48 -30.47 4.49
N SER A 259 5.95 -29.51 5.24
CA SER A 259 4.66 -29.61 5.93
C SER A 259 3.77 -28.44 5.54
N GLN A 260 2.50 -28.72 5.25
CA GLN A 260 1.52 -27.67 5.01
C GLN A 260 0.91 -27.24 6.34
N ILE A 261 1.42 -26.15 6.91
CA ILE A 261 0.91 -25.59 8.16
C ILE A 261 -0.52 -25.06 7.98
N PHE A 262 -0.77 -24.44 6.83
CA PHE A 262 -2.09 -23.95 6.42
C PHE A 262 -2.52 -24.67 5.13
N PRO A 263 -3.08 -25.89 5.25
CA PRO A 263 -3.44 -26.66 4.06
C PRO A 263 -4.58 -25.94 3.30
N PRO A 264 -4.45 -25.76 1.97
CA PRO A 264 -5.50 -25.16 1.16
C PRO A 264 -6.67 -26.14 1.04
N THR A 265 -7.87 -25.73 1.44
CA THR A 265 -9.10 -26.55 1.32
C THR A 265 -9.72 -26.49 -0.07
N THR A 266 -9.36 -25.46 -0.85
CA THR A 266 -9.92 -25.16 -2.17
C THR A 266 -8.83 -25.07 -3.24
N GLY A 267 -7.61 -25.56 -3.00
CA GLY A 267 -6.49 -25.45 -3.96
C GLY A 267 -5.71 -24.13 -3.89
N GLY A 268 -6.05 -23.23 -2.97
CA GLY A 268 -5.25 -22.05 -2.64
C GLY A 268 -5.28 -20.96 -3.72
N ALA A 269 -4.27 -20.10 -3.72
CA ALA A 269 -4.10 -19.04 -4.70
C ALA A 269 -3.96 -19.58 -6.13
N GLN A 270 -3.41 -20.78 -6.32
CA GLN A 270 -3.27 -21.40 -7.64
C GLN A 270 -4.63 -21.56 -8.33
N ARG A 271 -5.58 -22.26 -7.67
CA ARG A 271 -6.93 -22.43 -8.22
C ARG A 271 -7.66 -21.11 -8.38
N MET A 272 -7.52 -20.19 -7.42
CA MET A 272 -8.11 -18.86 -7.52
C MET A 272 -7.59 -18.09 -8.75
N CYS A 273 -6.29 -18.17 -9.04
CA CYS A 273 -5.69 -17.54 -10.21
C CYS A 273 -6.21 -18.15 -11.51
N GLU A 274 -6.31 -19.49 -11.58
CA GLU A 274 -6.90 -20.19 -12.74
C GLU A 274 -8.36 -19.78 -12.98
N GLU A 275 -9.18 -19.72 -11.92
CA GLU A 275 -10.59 -19.32 -11.99
C GLU A 275 -10.78 -17.87 -12.46
N LEU A 276 -9.84 -16.98 -12.13
CA LEU A 276 -9.93 -15.55 -12.42
C LEU A 276 -9.09 -15.13 -13.63
N GLY A 277 -8.39 -16.06 -14.28
CA GLY A 277 -7.49 -15.78 -15.40
C GLY A 277 -6.31 -14.88 -15.03
N LEU A 278 -5.74 -15.07 -13.83
CA LEU A 278 -4.62 -14.29 -13.31
C LEU A 278 -3.33 -15.12 -13.25
N THR A 279 -2.19 -14.43 -13.22
CA THR A 279 -0.87 -15.05 -13.04
C THR A 279 -0.58 -15.28 -11.56
N LEU A 280 -0.25 -16.52 -11.19
CA LEU A 280 0.41 -16.80 -9.91
C LEU A 280 1.92 -16.62 -10.08
N LEU A 281 2.49 -15.57 -9.48
CA LEU A 281 3.93 -15.30 -9.55
C LEU A 281 4.73 -16.39 -8.83
N GLY A 282 4.22 -16.86 -7.69
CA GLY A 282 4.79 -17.98 -6.97
C GLY A 282 4.26 -18.14 -5.56
N LYS A 283 4.93 -19.02 -4.81
CA LYS A 283 4.58 -19.37 -3.44
C LYS A 283 5.81 -19.27 -2.55
N VAL A 284 5.71 -18.51 -1.46
CA VAL A 284 6.80 -18.35 -0.49
C VAL A 284 6.54 -19.26 0.71
N PRO A 285 7.43 -20.21 1.03
CA PRO A 285 7.29 -21.02 2.24
C PRO A 285 7.56 -20.20 3.50
N LEU A 286 6.95 -20.58 4.62
CA LEU A 286 7.28 -20.13 5.96
C LEU A 286 8.74 -20.43 6.25
N ASP A 287 9.49 -19.37 6.54
CA ASP A 287 10.83 -19.44 7.09
C ASP A 287 10.90 -18.49 8.30
N PRO A 288 11.13 -18.99 9.53
CA PRO A 288 11.18 -18.14 10.72
C PRO A 288 12.32 -17.11 10.67
N ARG A 289 13.32 -17.33 9.79
CA ARG A 289 14.43 -16.38 9.61
C ARG A 289 14.01 -15.12 8.86
N ILE A 290 12.92 -15.14 8.09
CA ILE A 290 12.33 -13.92 7.49
C ILE A 290 11.85 -12.98 8.60
N GLY A 291 11.14 -13.51 9.60
CA GLY A 291 10.68 -12.70 10.73
C GLY A 291 11.86 -12.10 11.51
N ARG A 292 12.89 -12.92 11.74
CA ARG A 292 14.13 -12.45 12.39
C ARG A 292 14.82 -11.34 11.58
N SER A 293 14.95 -11.49 10.27
CA SER A 293 15.61 -10.46 9.45
C SER A 293 14.83 -9.16 9.44
N CYS A 294 13.49 -9.22 9.44
CA CYS A 294 12.64 -8.05 9.65
C CYS A 294 12.86 -7.39 11.02
N ASP A 295 12.97 -8.17 12.09
CA ASP A 295 13.19 -7.63 13.45
C ASP A 295 14.59 -7.02 13.60
N GLU A 296 15.58 -7.54 12.87
CA GLU A 296 16.96 -7.05 12.86
C GLU A 296 17.20 -5.94 11.82
N GLY A 297 16.22 -5.62 10.97
CA GLY A 297 16.36 -4.62 9.91
C GLY A 297 17.32 -5.01 8.79
N LYS A 298 17.36 -6.30 8.43
CA LYS A 298 18.30 -6.86 7.44
C LYS A 298 17.58 -7.54 6.27
N SER A 299 18.22 -7.52 5.11
CA SER A 299 17.78 -8.29 3.94
C SER A 299 17.88 -9.79 4.18
N PHE A 300 16.73 -10.49 4.22
CA PHE A 300 16.68 -11.96 4.29
C PHE A 300 17.44 -12.64 3.14
N LEU A 301 17.42 -12.03 1.96
CA LEU A 301 18.03 -12.60 0.76
C LEU A 301 19.56 -12.63 0.86
N ASN A 302 20.13 -11.66 1.59
CA ASN A 302 21.57 -11.60 1.86
C ASN A 302 21.97 -12.49 3.05
N GLU A 303 21.15 -12.51 4.11
CA GLU A 303 21.44 -13.29 5.32
C GLU A 303 21.29 -14.80 5.11
N VAL A 304 20.35 -15.24 4.26
CA VAL A 304 20.01 -16.66 4.10
C VAL A 304 19.75 -17.05 2.63
N PRO A 305 20.73 -16.83 1.72
CA PRO A 305 20.55 -16.99 0.28
C PRO A 305 20.20 -18.43 -0.14
N ASP A 306 20.70 -19.44 0.59
CA ASP A 306 20.50 -20.85 0.27
C ASP A 306 19.17 -21.43 0.79
N SER A 307 18.29 -20.60 1.37
CA SER A 307 17.02 -21.07 1.89
C SER A 307 16.00 -21.35 0.77
N PRO A 308 15.08 -22.32 0.95
CA PRO A 308 13.98 -22.54 0.02
C PRO A 308 13.10 -21.29 -0.19
N ALA A 309 12.97 -20.44 0.85
CA ALA A 309 12.24 -19.19 0.73
C ALA A 309 12.99 -18.14 -0.11
N ALA A 310 14.32 -18.02 0.04
CA ALA A 310 15.13 -17.10 -0.77
C ALA A 310 15.08 -17.49 -2.26
N ALA A 311 15.20 -18.78 -2.58
CA ALA A 311 15.04 -19.27 -3.95
C ALA A 311 13.63 -18.99 -4.51
N ALA A 312 12.59 -19.11 -3.68
CA ALA A 312 11.23 -18.76 -4.06
C ALA A 312 11.07 -17.26 -4.34
N TYR A 313 11.64 -16.39 -3.49
CA TYR A 313 11.67 -14.94 -3.72
C TYR A 313 12.37 -14.59 -5.04
N GLN A 314 13.56 -15.13 -5.28
CA GLN A 314 14.30 -14.89 -6.53
C GLN A 314 13.49 -15.27 -7.78
N THR A 315 12.83 -16.43 -7.74
CA THR A 315 11.97 -16.89 -8.83
C THR A 315 10.78 -15.96 -9.05
N ILE A 316 10.14 -15.51 -7.95
CA ILE A 316 9.01 -14.57 -8.00
C ILE A 316 9.46 -13.22 -8.57
N VAL A 317 10.60 -12.69 -8.11
CA VAL A 317 11.16 -11.41 -8.54
C VAL A 317 11.53 -11.44 -10.02
N GLN A 318 12.12 -12.52 -10.51
CA GLN A 318 12.42 -12.69 -11.93
C GLN A 318 11.16 -12.66 -12.80
N ARG A 319 10.09 -13.37 -12.37
CA ARG A 319 8.80 -13.35 -13.07
C ARG A 319 8.15 -11.96 -13.00
N PHE A 320 8.18 -11.35 -11.84
CA PHE A 320 7.66 -10.00 -11.62
C PHE A 320 8.36 -8.96 -12.52
N ASP A 321 9.69 -8.96 -12.55
CA ASP A 321 10.50 -8.08 -13.39
C ASP A 321 10.17 -8.29 -14.87
N HIS A 322 10.08 -9.56 -15.31
CA HIS A 322 9.68 -9.91 -16.67
C HIS A 322 8.30 -9.35 -17.06
N GLU A 323 7.28 -9.53 -16.21
CA GLU A 323 5.93 -9.01 -16.43
C GLU A 323 5.90 -7.48 -16.49
N CYS A 324 6.69 -6.79 -15.67
CA CYS A 324 6.80 -5.33 -15.71
C CYS A 324 7.41 -4.85 -17.03
N ARG A 325 8.51 -5.46 -17.47
CA ARG A 325 9.20 -5.07 -18.73
C ARG A 325 8.35 -5.34 -19.97
N GLN A 326 7.59 -6.44 -20.00
CA GLN A 326 6.70 -6.73 -21.14
C GLN A 326 5.65 -5.63 -21.34
N ARG A 327 5.19 -4.98 -20.26
CA ARG A 327 4.17 -3.92 -20.34
C ARG A 327 4.71 -2.61 -20.91
N LEU A 328 5.99 -2.27 -20.66
CA LEU A 328 6.63 -1.11 -21.30
C LEU A 328 6.64 -1.23 -22.84
N HIS A 329 6.96 -2.41 -23.36
CA HIS A 329 7.01 -2.66 -24.80
C HIS A 329 5.64 -2.52 -25.48
N VAL A 330 4.54 -2.74 -24.76
CA VAL A 330 3.18 -2.55 -25.33
C VAL A 330 2.81 -1.08 -25.38
N LEU A 331 3.32 -0.24 -24.47
CA LEU A 331 3.04 1.19 -24.44
C LEU A 331 3.89 2.00 -25.44
N GLU A 332 5.07 1.52 -25.82
CA GLU A 332 5.91 2.17 -26.86
C GLU A 332 5.48 1.86 -28.31
N LEU A 333 4.59 0.88 -28.51
CA LEU A 333 4.09 0.47 -29.83
C LEU A 333 2.77 1.13 -30.25
N TYR A 334 2.24 2.06 -29.45
CA TYR A 334 1.04 2.86 -29.74
C TYR A 334 1.30 4.35 -29.51
#